data_AF-A0A4Y9LWE0-F1
#
_entry.id   AF-A0A4Y9LWE0-F1
#
_cell.length_a   1.000
_cell.length_b   1.000
_cell.length_c   1.000
_cell.angle_alpha   90.00
_cell.angle_beta   90.00
_cell.angle_gamma   90.00
#
_symmetry.space_group_name_H-M   'P 1'
#
loop_
_entity.id
_entity.type
_entity.pdbx_description
1 polymer ?
#
loop_
_entity_poly.entity_id
_entity_poly.type
_entity_poly.pdbx_seq_one_letter_code
_entity_poly.pdbx_strand_id
1 'polypeptide(L)'
;MRGGMKVYAGSPAAARQYLEADRGRADDYYLTEGTGMARRFVACDGRVAERAPLAGEGYEAWVAGRDPDTGNPRGRLRTDERAVRFVEVVVNG
;
A
#
# COMPACT_ATOMS: atom_id res chain seq x y z
N MET A 1 -5.80 -17.40 14.60
CA MET A 1 -5.97 -16.02 15.09
C MET A 1 -7.29 -15.54 14.42
N ARG A 2 -7.66 -14.26 14.29
CA ARG A 2 -8.91 -13.89 13.57
C ARG A 2 -8.59 -12.95 12.40
N GLY A 3 -8.99 -13.35 11.18
CA GLY A 3 -8.93 -12.47 10.01
C GLY A 3 -9.80 -11.22 10.16
N GLY A 4 -9.62 -10.24 9.27
CA GLY A 4 -10.32 -8.96 9.35
C GLY A 4 -10.06 -8.00 8.18
N MET A 5 -10.81 -6.90 8.15
CA MET A 5 -10.63 -5.82 7.18
C MET A 5 -10.61 -4.46 7.89
N LYS A 6 -9.78 -3.54 7.43
CA LYS A 6 -9.69 -2.16 7.93
C LYS A 6 -9.65 -1.18 6.76
N VAL A 7 -10.50 -0.15 6.83
CA VAL A 7 -10.54 0.92 5.83
C VAL A 7 -9.63 2.05 6.26
N TYR A 8 -8.78 2.53 5.35
CA TYR A 8 -7.90 3.67 5.60
C TYR A 8 -8.35 4.88 4.77
N ALA A 9 -8.53 6.04 5.44
CA ALA A 9 -8.91 7.32 4.82
C ALA A 9 -7.95 8.48 5.19
N GLY A 10 -6.86 8.20 5.91
CA GLY A 10 -5.90 9.20 6.37
C GLY A 10 -4.90 9.67 5.30
N SER A 11 -3.85 10.36 5.74
CA SER A 11 -2.81 10.90 4.86
C SER A 11 -1.83 9.83 4.35
N PRO A 12 -1.28 9.95 3.13
CA PRO A 12 -0.28 9.02 2.63
C PRO A 12 0.94 8.85 3.54
N ALA A 13 1.46 9.95 4.09
CA ALA A 13 2.60 9.92 5.00
C ALA A 13 2.31 9.12 6.27
N ALA A 14 1.12 9.28 6.87
CA ALA A 14 0.75 8.51 8.07
C ALA A 14 0.54 7.02 7.74
N ALA A 15 0.08 6.67 6.54
CA ALA A 15 0.00 5.27 6.10
C ALA A 15 1.40 4.64 5.98
N ARG A 16 2.37 5.39 5.45
CA ARG A 16 3.76 4.92 5.36
C ARG A 16 4.36 4.67 6.74
N GLN A 17 4.19 5.63 7.66
CA GLN A 17 4.68 5.48 9.04
C GLN A 17 4.10 4.25 9.73
N TYR A 18 2.81 3.96 9.49
CA TYR A 18 2.18 2.74 10.00
C TYR A 18 2.87 1.47 9.47
N LEU A 19 3.15 1.41 8.16
CA LEU A 19 3.81 0.27 7.53
C LEU A 19 5.26 0.10 8.01
N GLU A 20 6.00 1.20 8.19
CA GLU A 20 7.36 1.20 8.71
C GLU A 20 7.41 0.78 10.18
N ALA A 21 6.48 1.25 11.01
CA ALA A 21 6.42 0.92 12.43
C ALA A 21 6.09 -0.55 12.69
N ASP A 22 5.20 -1.14 11.89
CA ASP A 22 4.90 -2.58 11.96
C ASP A 22 6.11 -3.43 11.55
N ARG A 23 6.90 -2.95 10.57
CA ARG A 23 8.17 -3.55 10.16
C ARG A 23 9.20 -3.61 11.30
N GLY A 24 9.16 -2.68 12.25
CA GLY A 24 10.06 -2.65 13.41
C GLY A 24 9.85 -3.79 14.41
N ARG A 25 8.82 -4.63 14.27
CA ARG A 25 8.62 -5.85 15.09
C ARG A 25 8.99 -7.15 14.38
N ALA A 26 9.20 -7.12 13.06
CA ALA A 26 9.61 -8.29 12.31
C ALA A 26 11.14 -8.35 12.36
N ASP A 27 11.67 -9.10 13.33
CA ASP A 27 13.10 -9.30 13.58
C ASP A 27 13.95 -9.37 12.29
N ASP A 28 15.11 -8.71 12.33
CA ASP A 28 16.13 -8.42 11.31
C ASP A 28 16.67 -9.61 10.46
N TYR A 29 16.00 -10.77 10.41
CA TYR A 29 16.58 -12.00 9.87
C TYR A 29 16.28 -12.36 8.42
N TYR A 30 15.58 -11.50 7.64
CA TYR A 30 15.24 -11.80 6.24
C TYR A 30 15.31 -10.64 5.24
N LEU A 31 15.82 -9.46 5.60
CA LEU A 31 16.00 -8.38 4.62
C LEU A 31 17.28 -8.62 3.82
N THR A 32 17.16 -9.50 2.83
CA THR A 32 17.99 -9.46 1.63
C THR A 32 17.85 -8.04 1.05
N GLU A 33 18.96 -7.41 0.69
CA GLU A 33 19.03 -6.06 0.14
C GLU A 33 17.90 -5.80 -0.88
N GLY A 34 17.01 -4.87 -0.57
CA GLY A 34 15.86 -4.57 -1.41
C GLY A 34 14.93 -3.55 -0.75
N THR A 35 15.05 -2.30 -1.16
CA THR A 35 14.37 -1.07 -0.72
C THR A 35 12.83 -1.05 -0.92
N GLY A 36 12.18 -2.21 -1.12
CA GLY A 36 10.75 -2.34 -1.35
C GLY A 36 9.93 -2.48 -0.07
N MET A 37 9.12 -1.48 0.24
CA MET A 37 8.17 -1.49 1.37
C MET A 37 6.99 -2.43 1.15
N ALA A 38 6.51 -2.60 -0.08
CA ALA A 38 5.36 -3.45 -0.39
C ALA A 38 5.47 -4.12 -1.77
N ARG A 39 5.18 -5.42 -1.88
CA ARG A 39 4.97 -6.07 -3.18
C ARG A 39 3.70 -5.52 -3.82
N ARG A 40 3.74 -5.26 -5.14
CA ARG A 40 2.63 -4.63 -5.86
C ARG A 40 2.07 -5.58 -6.91
N PHE A 41 0.75 -5.73 -6.90
CA PHE A 41 0.00 -6.44 -7.91
C PHE A 41 -1.03 -5.49 -8.54
N VAL A 42 -1.28 -5.67 -9.83
CA VAL A 42 -2.35 -4.97 -10.56
C VAL A 42 -3.25 -6.00 -11.22
N ALA A 43 -4.56 -5.74 -11.20
CA ALA A 43 -5.55 -6.57 -11.85
C ALA A 43 -6.20 -5.79 -13.01
N CYS A 44 -6.08 -6.29 -14.22
CA CYS A 44 -6.65 -5.71 -15.44
C CYS A 44 -7.16 -6.85 -16.33
N ASP A 45 -8.35 -6.71 -16.90
CA ASP A 45 -8.95 -7.67 -17.85
C ASP A 45 -8.94 -9.13 -17.35
N GLY A 46 -9.31 -9.31 -16.08
CA GLY A 46 -9.38 -10.63 -15.44
C GLY A 46 -8.02 -11.29 -15.16
N ARG A 47 -6.90 -10.58 -15.37
CA ARG A 47 -5.55 -11.07 -15.09
C ARG A 47 -4.90 -10.28 -13.99
N VAL A 48 -4.13 -10.97 -13.15
CA VAL A 48 -3.28 -10.37 -12.12
C VAL A 48 -1.84 -10.43 -12.59
N ALA A 49 -1.13 -9.31 -12.48
CA ALA A 49 0.30 -9.24 -12.77
C ALA A 49 1.05 -8.56 -11.62
N GLU A 50 2.21 -9.10 -11.28
CA GLU A 50 3.15 -8.45 -10.38
C GLU A 50 3.79 -7.23 -11.09
N ARG A 51 4.10 -6.20 -10.31
CA ARG A 51 4.82 -4.99 -10.71
C ARG A 51 5.99 -4.77 -9.76
N ALA A 52 6.84 -3.82 -10.13
CA ALA A 52 7.93 -3.40 -9.26
C ALA A 52 7.39 -3.10 -7.84
N PRO A 53 8.05 -3.61 -6.78
CA PRO A 53 7.65 -3.34 -5.41
C PRO A 53 7.73 -1.84 -5.12
N LEU A 54 6.85 -1.37 -4.24
CA LEU A 54 6.78 0.04 -3.85
C LEU A 54 7.76 0.33 -2.73
N ALA A 55 8.68 1.27 -2.95
CA ALA A 55 9.38 1.99 -1.89
C ALA A 55 8.49 3.11 -1.30
N GLY A 56 8.96 3.81 -0.28
CA GLY A 56 8.15 4.78 0.48
C GLY A 56 7.39 5.81 -0.36
N GLU A 57 8.07 6.52 -1.26
CA GLU A 57 7.41 7.51 -2.12
C GLU A 57 6.39 6.87 -3.06
N GLY A 58 6.70 5.71 -3.64
CA GLY A 58 5.78 4.96 -4.49
C GLY A 58 4.56 4.46 -3.72
N TYR A 59 4.73 4.07 -2.46
CA TYR A 59 3.64 3.69 -1.58
C TYR A 59 2.76 4.90 -1.25
N GLU A 60 3.35 6.06 -0.92
CA GLU A 60 2.60 7.29 -0.67
C GLU A 60 1.80 7.74 -1.90
N ALA A 61 2.42 7.71 -3.09
CA ALA A 61 1.71 7.98 -4.35
C ALA A 61 0.54 7.00 -4.56
N TRP A 62 0.76 5.71 -4.27
CA TRP A 62 -0.29 4.71 -4.35
C TRP A 62 -1.44 4.99 -3.38
N VAL A 63 -1.16 5.31 -2.11
CA VAL A 63 -2.17 5.68 -1.10
C VAL A 63 -2.90 6.96 -1.49
N ALA A 64 -2.23 7.93 -2.12
CA ALA A 64 -2.86 9.14 -2.65
C ALA A 64 -3.82 8.87 -3.83
N GLY A 65 -3.89 7.62 -4.32
CA GLY A 65 -4.70 7.24 -5.46
C GLY A 65 -4.03 7.52 -6.81
N ARG A 66 -2.73 7.83 -6.82
CA ARG A 66 -1.96 8.05 -8.05
C ARG A 66 -1.20 6.79 -8.44
N ASP A 67 -1.15 6.51 -9.72
CA ASP A 67 -0.29 5.46 -10.25
C ASP A 67 1.17 5.77 -9.89
N PRO A 68 1.89 4.86 -9.19
CA PRO A 68 3.24 5.14 -8.72
C PRO A 68 4.29 5.32 -9.82
N ASP A 69 4.03 4.83 -11.03
CA ASP A 69 4.99 4.88 -12.14
C ASP A 69 4.78 6.16 -12.97
N THR A 70 3.53 6.60 -13.12
CA THR A 70 3.16 7.71 -14.01
C THR A 70 2.71 8.97 -13.28
N GLY A 71 2.39 8.88 -11.99
CA GLY A 71 1.80 9.96 -11.20
C GLY A 71 0.35 10.29 -11.57
N ASN A 72 -0.22 9.64 -12.59
CA ASN A 72 -1.57 9.89 -13.04
C ASN A 72 -2.61 9.47 -12.00
N PRO A 73 -3.73 10.21 -11.85
CA PRO A 73 -4.79 9.78 -10.94
C PRO A 73 -5.42 8.48 -11.43
N ARG A 74 -5.60 7.51 -10.53
CA ARG A 74 -6.36 6.28 -10.81
C ARG A 74 -7.86 6.59 -10.72
N GLY A 75 -8.42 7.09 -11.80
CA GLY A 75 -9.81 7.54 -11.87
C GLY A 75 -10.01 8.93 -11.26
N ARG A 76 -11.22 9.20 -10.74
CA ARG A 76 -11.54 10.47 -10.09
C ARG A 76 -11.21 10.41 -8.60
N LEU A 77 -10.19 11.17 -8.20
CA LEU A 77 -9.78 11.23 -6.80
C LEU A 77 -10.74 12.09 -5.98
N ARG A 78 -11.12 11.58 -4.82
CA ARG A 78 -11.78 12.36 -3.77
C ARG A 78 -10.74 13.06 -2.90
N THR A 79 -11.05 14.28 -2.50
CA THR A 79 -10.17 15.15 -1.71
C THR A 79 -10.71 15.45 -0.32
N ASP A 80 -11.93 15.00 0.00
CA ASP A 80 -12.52 15.14 1.32
C ASP A 80 -11.97 14.13 2.33
N GLU A 81 -12.18 14.40 3.62
CA GLU A 81 -11.65 13.60 4.74
C GLU A 81 -12.23 12.18 4.82
N ARG A 82 -13.33 11.90 4.10
CA ARG A 82 -13.94 10.56 4.02
C ARG A 82 -13.46 9.78 2.79
N ALA A 83 -12.52 10.32 2.03
CA ALA A 83 -11.95 9.64 0.87
C ALA A 83 -11.18 8.38 1.30
N VAL A 84 -11.79 7.21 1.09
CA VAL A 84 -11.11 5.92 1.25
C VAL A 84 -9.91 5.86 0.30
N ARG A 85 -8.75 5.54 0.86
CA ARG A 85 -7.48 5.40 0.13
C ARG A 85 -7.20 3.95 -0.19
N PHE A 86 -7.32 3.08 0.81
CA PHE A 86 -7.17 1.63 0.63
C PHE A 86 -7.92 0.87 1.72
N VAL A 87 -8.03 -0.45 1.52
CA VAL A 87 -8.51 -1.40 2.51
C VAL A 87 -7.40 -2.40 2.78
N GLU A 88 -7.05 -2.57 4.05
CA GLU A 88 -6.16 -3.63 4.53
C GLU A 88 -7.01 -4.87 4.83
N VAL A 89 -6.58 -6.04 4.35
CA VAL A 89 -7.29 -7.30 4.56
C VAL A 89 -6.30 -8.32 5.09
N VAL A 90 -6.61 -8.90 6.25
CA VAL A 90 -5.85 -10.00 6.85
C VAL A 90 -6.68 -11.27 6.66
N VAL A 91 -6.16 -12.19 5.86
CA VAL A 91 -6.78 -13.48 5.59
C VAL A 91 -6.10 -14.52 6.47
N ASN A 92 -6.87 -15.20 7.32
CA ASN A 92 -6.40 -16.32 8.16
C ASN A 92 -5.15 -16.02 8.99
N GLY A 93 -5.10 -14.88 9.68
CA GLY A 93 -4.19 -14.82 10.82
C GLY A 93 -4.85 -15.64 11.91
#